data_AF-A0A9D1XZA6-F1
#
_entry.id   AF-A0A9D1XZA6-F1
#
_cell.length_a   1.000
_cell.length_b   1.000
_cell.length_c   1.000
_cell.angle_alpha   90.00
_cell.angle_beta   90.00
_cell.angle_gamma   90.00
#
_symmetry.space_group_name_H-M   'P 1'
#
loop_
_entity.id
_entity.type
_entity.pdbx_description
1 polymer ?
#
loop_
_entity_poly.entity_id
_entity_poly.type
_entity_poly.pdbx_seq_one_letter_code
_entity_poly.pdbx_strand_id
1 'polypeptide(L)'
;MAQTRKIPKPGRPLLAALATLAVLLAVSLLVWLAAVRPQLGKGRTLSVSDDFNASAILQNGQTASQTFTFDEDLLAVGVEFYLPGDQPAGELELVLTDADTGAELARSTGAMEYILPDQYTVLGLDRAVEGGEGKRYTLSVTPHYTGDAVLAIGHSDGVALWQQRMAVDGAEVDGTMALQVTCQRIGGFLTRFFLLVCGFAALLAAFTVWAVFSRKVALPRLVFVLALGLGLLYSFVLPPYAAPDEKYHINQSFTLACRWANVFSDEEWRMGHVPTTMSFRRETDVDPLLQDEDTTVFTWQQFTDTLLTTTDAPFDSHQEYAELQTDQNPILYIASAAAVFLAYVLQLGFAPALALGRLANLALFAALAGAAVRITPVGRRIFAAAALLPMTLHLAASFSRDAPLLGLCFVFTALALDALCGPDPARPLRPGRLAALLACGALLAPGKLVYLPLAALVLAVPAVRLGRHAKVLKLGYLAACLALALALNTGLLAGLGAQDPAAVQTDAVQTATVQTATVQADDAARGAKTRPAAPDEAYEALICGENTLENYVRRLYYYAEDTRDPAQSEVEFWVQALAEGDVSPVTLGQTFFFNTQRINSYAGGMDILSRASLALLGQDLAATNPDLAAYY
;
A
#
# COMPACT_ATOMS: atom_id res chain seq x y z
N MET A 1 26.43 53.74 -36.85
CA MET A 1 27.20 52.67 -36.20
C MET A 1 26.38 52.09 -35.06
N ALA A 2 25.71 50.96 -35.30
CA ALA A 2 24.99 50.24 -34.25
C ALA A 2 26.02 49.51 -33.38
N GLN A 3 26.15 49.91 -32.10
CA GLN A 3 26.92 49.15 -31.13
C GLN A 3 26.21 47.81 -30.87
N THR A 4 26.70 46.74 -31.49
CA THR A 4 26.33 45.38 -31.14
C THR A 4 26.70 45.15 -29.66
N ARG A 5 25.70 45.16 -28.77
CA ARG A 5 25.85 44.70 -27.38
C ARG A 5 26.38 43.27 -27.42
N LYS A 6 27.67 43.09 -27.11
CA LYS A 6 28.26 41.76 -26.94
C LYS A 6 27.51 41.05 -25.82
N ILE A 7 26.85 39.94 -26.14
CA ILE A 7 26.22 39.05 -25.16
C ILE A 7 27.32 38.63 -24.16
N PRO A 8 27.15 38.86 -22.85
CA PRO A 8 28.16 38.50 -21.87
C PRO A 8 28.41 36.99 -21.90
N LYS A 9 29.69 36.58 -21.94
CA LYS A 9 30.04 35.16 -21.95
C LYS A 9 29.50 34.49 -20.68
N PRO A 10 28.84 33.31 -20.78
CA PRO A 10 28.31 32.61 -19.63
C PRO A 10 29.44 32.25 -18.65
N GLY A 11 29.21 32.49 -17.36
CA GLY A 11 30.19 32.15 -16.32
C GLY A 11 30.39 30.63 -16.20
N ARG A 12 31.58 30.20 -15.73
CA ARG A 12 31.92 28.78 -15.55
C ARG A 12 30.87 27.95 -14.77
N PRO A 13 30.24 28.45 -13.68
CA PRO A 13 29.18 27.71 -12.99
C PRO A 13 27.93 27.45 -13.84
N LEU A 14 27.57 28.41 -14.70
CA LEU A 14 26.42 28.28 -15.60
C LEU A 14 26.73 27.26 -16.72
N LEU A 15 27.94 27.30 -17.28
CA LEU A 15 28.38 26.31 -18.26
C LEU A 15 28.36 24.88 -17.70
N ALA A 16 28.85 24.69 -16.46
CA ALA A 16 28.79 23.38 -15.80
C ALA A 16 27.34 22.89 -15.61
N ALA A 17 26.44 23.76 -15.17
CA ALA A 17 25.03 23.42 -14.99
C ALA A 17 24.33 23.07 -16.32
N LEU A 18 24.58 23.84 -17.38
CA LEU A 18 24.05 23.55 -18.72
C LEU A 18 24.61 22.24 -19.28
N ALA A 19 25.90 21.94 -19.04
CA ALA A 19 26.49 20.66 -19.42
C ALA A 19 25.84 19.50 -18.66
N THR A 20 25.64 19.63 -17.34
CA THR A 20 24.91 18.62 -16.54
C THR A 20 23.49 18.41 -17.07
N LEU A 21 22.76 19.50 -17.37
CA LEU A 21 21.42 19.41 -17.93
C LEU A 21 21.41 18.65 -19.27
N ALA A 22 22.30 19.01 -20.20
CA ALA A 22 22.39 18.36 -21.50
C ALA A 22 22.72 16.87 -21.39
N VAL A 23 23.67 16.50 -20.52
CA VAL A 23 24.05 15.10 -20.28
C VAL A 23 22.87 14.31 -19.70
N LEU A 24 22.20 14.85 -18.66
CA LEU A 24 21.08 14.15 -18.03
C LEU A 24 19.90 13.99 -18.99
N LEU A 25 19.56 15.01 -19.79
CA LEU A 25 18.49 14.89 -20.79
C LEU A 25 18.84 13.86 -21.88
N ALA A 26 20.11 13.79 -22.31
CA ALA A 26 20.57 12.77 -23.24
C ALA A 26 20.46 11.36 -22.65
N VAL A 27 20.86 11.18 -21.38
CA VAL A 27 20.69 9.91 -20.67
C VAL A 27 19.22 9.54 -20.54
N SER A 28 18.34 10.48 -20.15
CA SER A 28 16.91 10.25 -20.07
C SER A 28 16.32 9.83 -21.42
N LEU A 29 16.76 10.42 -22.53
CA LEU A 29 16.33 10.02 -23.88
C LEU A 29 16.76 8.58 -24.20
N LEU A 30 18.00 8.20 -23.85
CA LEU A 30 18.49 6.83 -24.05
C LEU A 30 17.72 5.81 -23.21
N VAL A 31 17.44 6.14 -21.94
CA VAL A 31 16.59 5.31 -21.06
C VAL A 31 15.17 5.20 -21.61
N TRP A 32 14.61 6.29 -22.11
CA TRP A 32 13.29 6.26 -22.74
C TRP A 32 13.26 5.32 -23.95
N LEU A 33 14.25 5.41 -24.84
CA LEU A 33 14.35 4.54 -26.02
C LEU A 33 14.51 3.07 -25.67
N ALA A 34 15.34 2.76 -24.67
CA ALA A 34 15.71 1.38 -24.32
C ALA A 34 14.71 0.70 -23.39
N ALA A 35 14.17 1.42 -22.40
CA ALA A 35 13.42 0.81 -21.30
C ALA A 35 11.95 1.25 -21.24
N VAL A 36 11.60 2.47 -21.66
CA VAL A 36 10.23 2.99 -21.51
C VAL A 36 9.39 2.76 -22.76
N ARG A 37 9.94 3.09 -23.94
CA ARG A 37 9.24 2.95 -25.23
C ARG A 37 8.73 1.52 -25.50
N PRO A 38 9.47 0.44 -25.20
CA PRO A 38 8.97 -0.92 -25.40
C PRO A 38 7.76 -1.27 -24.52
N GLN A 39 7.55 -0.55 -23.41
CA GLN A 39 6.49 -0.83 -22.43
C GLN A 39 5.17 -0.12 -22.77
N LEU A 40 5.14 0.79 -23.75
CA LEU A 40 3.95 1.59 -24.07
C LEU A 40 2.76 0.75 -24.56
N GLY A 41 3.05 -0.44 -25.10
CA GLY A 41 2.03 -1.40 -25.55
C GLY A 41 1.44 -2.27 -24.43
N LYS A 42 2.00 -2.25 -23.22
CA LYS A 42 1.43 -2.99 -22.10
C LYS A 42 0.09 -2.40 -21.68
N GLY A 43 -0.78 -3.27 -21.18
CA GLY A 43 -2.13 -2.92 -20.77
C GLY A 43 -2.49 -3.44 -19.39
N ARG A 44 -3.63 -2.97 -18.89
CA ARG A 44 -4.32 -3.51 -17.72
C ARG A 44 -5.19 -4.65 -18.21
N THR A 45 -5.10 -5.78 -17.54
CA THR A 45 -5.86 -6.98 -17.85
C THR A 45 -6.66 -7.37 -16.61
N LEU A 46 -7.93 -7.68 -16.80
CA LEU A 46 -8.81 -8.21 -15.77
C LEU A 46 -9.25 -9.63 -16.16
N SER A 47 -9.26 -10.53 -15.19
CA SER A 47 -9.67 -11.92 -15.41
C SER A 47 -11.19 -12.03 -15.30
N VAL A 48 -11.81 -12.67 -16.29
CA VAL A 48 -13.22 -13.12 -16.24
C VAL A 48 -13.28 -14.48 -15.55
N SER A 49 -12.38 -15.39 -15.95
CA SER A 49 -12.09 -16.64 -15.26
C SER A 49 -10.60 -16.91 -15.41
N ASP A 50 -9.94 -17.27 -14.31
CA ASP A 50 -8.50 -17.59 -14.31
C ASP A 50 -8.22 -19.06 -13.94
N ASP A 51 -9.26 -19.90 -13.99
CA ASP A 51 -9.17 -21.33 -13.75
C ASP A 51 -9.19 -22.08 -15.09
N PHE A 52 -8.11 -22.81 -15.34
CA PHE A 52 -7.87 -23.63 -16.53
C PHE A 52 -7.51 -25.08 -16.14
N ASN A 53 -8.05 -25.59 -15.02
CA ASN A 53 -7.77 -26.96 -14.57
C ASN A 53 -8.32 -28.06 -15.49
N ALA A 54 -9.15 -27.70 -16.48
CA ALA A 54 -9.67 -28.58 -17.51
C ALA A 54 -9.48 -27.99 -18.92
N SER A 55 -9.65 -28.82 -19.96
CA SER A 55 -9.56 -28.36 -21.35
C SER A 55 -10.46 -29.12 -22.30
N ALA A 56 -10.88 -28.45 -23.37
CA ALA A 56 -11.72 -29.01 -24.42
C ALA A 56 -11.02 -28.92 -25.79
N ILE A 57 -10.86 -30.05 -26.48
CA ILE A 57 -10.24 -30.10 -27.81
C ILE A 57 -11.13 -29.40 -28.83
N LEU A 58 -10.53 -28.57 -29.68
CA LEU A 58 -11.19 -27.77 -30.70
C LEU A 58 -10.83 -28.29 -32.10
N GLN A 59 -11.77 -28.95 -32.78
CA GLN A 59 -11.54 -29.46 -34.15
C GLN A 59 -11.60 -28.33 -35.20
N ASN A 60 -11.12 -28.62 -36.41
CA ASN A 60 -11.10 -27.64 -37.49
C ASN A 60 -12.49 -27.04 -37.76
N GLY A 61 -12.62 -25.72 -37.68
CA GLY A 61 -13.88 -25.00 -37.88
C GLY A 61 -14.88 -25.09 -36.72
N GLN A 62 -14.59 -25.83 -35.64
CA GLN A 62 -15.43 -25.81 -34.45
C GLN A 62 -15.25 -24.50 -33.68
N THR A 63 -16.36 -23.94 -33.20
CA THR A 63 -16.35 -22.67 -32.49
C THR A 63 -16.53 -22.91 -31.00
N ALA A 64 -15.56 -22.49 -30.18
CA ALA A 64 -15.75 -22.35 -28.74
C ALA A 64 -16.34 -20.97 -28.45
N SER A 65 -17.34 -20.90 -27.57
CA SER A 65 -17.96 -19.63 -27.18
C SER A 65 -18.13 -19.49 -25.67
N GLN A 66 -17.89 -18.28 -25.15
CA GLN A 66 -18.13 -17.90 -23.76
C GLN A 66 -18.91 -16.59 -23.72
N THR A 67 -20.00 -16.58 -22.96
CA THR A 67 -20.73 -15.34 -22.66
C THR A 67 -20.34 -14.83 -21.28
N PHE A 68 -20.05 -13.54 -21.16
CA PHE A 68 -19.61 -12.91 -19.92
C PHE A 68 -20.07 -11.45 -19.83
N THR A 69 -20.16 -10.93 -18.62
CA THR A 69 -20.46 -9.51 -18.34
C THR A 69 -19.15 -8.78 -18.08
N PHE A 70 -18.97 -7.59 -18.66
CA PHE A 70 -17.76 -6.81 -18.47
C PHE A 70 -18.02 -5.30 -18.63
N ASP A 71 -17.63 -4.52 -17.63
CA ASP A 71 -18.04 -3.10 -17.59
C ASP A 71 -17.05 -2.16 -18.27
N GLU A 72 -15.76 -2.52 -18.30
CA GLU A 72 -14.70 -1.70 -18.89
C GLU A 72 -14.61 -1.88 -20.42
N ASP A 73 -13.85 -1.00 -21.07
CA ASP A 73 -13.55 -1.13 -22.51
C ASP A 73 -12.84 -2.46 -22.80
N LEU A 74 -12.99 -2.98 -24.02
CA LEU A 74 -12.33 -4.21 -24.46
C LEU A 74 -11.37 -3.89 -25.62
N LEU A 75 -10.08 -4.17 -25.41
CA LEU A 75 -9.01 -3.88 -26.38
C LEU A 75 -8.35 -5.14 -26.94
N ALA A 76 -8.27 -6.18 -26.11
CA ALA A 76 -7.74 -7.49 -26.46
C ALA A 76 -8.30 -8.53 -25.49
N VAL A 77 -8.26 -9.79 -25.91
CA VAL A 77 -8.77 -10.92 -25.14
C VAL A 77 -7.67 -11.97 -25.02
N GLY A 78 -7.34 -12.36 -23.80
CA GLY A 78 -6.45 -13.46 -23.48
C GLY A 78 -7.25 -14.74 -23.29
N VAL A 79 -6.88 -15.80 -24.02
CA VAL A 79 -7.45 -17.14 -23.86
C VAL A 79 -6.31 -18.12 -23.59
N GLU A 80 -6.53 -19.04 -22.66
CA GLU A 80 -5.59 -20.12 -22.38
C GLU A 80 -5.79 -21.25 -23.40
N PHE A 81 -4.68 -21.78 -23.92
CA PHE A 81 -4.68 -22.92 -24.82
C PHE A 81 -3.70 -23.99 -24.38
N TYR A 82 -4.18 -25.22 -24.42
CA TYR A 82 -3.38 -26.43 -24.30
C TYR A 82 -3.04 -26.99 -25.68
N LEU A 83 -1.86 -27.62 -25.77
CA LEU A 83 -1.38 -28.33 -26.94
C LEU A 83 -1.31 -29.83 -26.65
N PRO A 84 -2.34 -30.63 -27.01
CA PRO A 84 -2.33 -32.08 -26.79
C PRO A 84 -1.25 -32.85 -27.58
N GLY A 85 -0.60 -32.19 -28.55
CA GLY A 85 0.40 -32.77 -29.43
C GLY A 85 1.37 -31.72 -29.97
N ASP A 86 1.74 -31.83 -31.25
CA ASP A 86 2.64 -30.88 -31.91
C ASP A 86 2.05 -29.45 -31.99
N GLN A 87 2.90 -28.45 -32.25
CA GLN A 87 2.44 -27.07 -32.44
C GLN A 87 1.48 -26.96 -33.64
N PRO A 88 0.24 -26.48 -33.45
CA PRO A 88 -0.71 -26.28 -34.54
C PRO A 88 -0.30 -25.10 -35.42
N ALA A 89 -0.58 -25.24 -36.72
CA ALA A 89 -0.36 -24.22 -37.73
C ALA A 89 -1.68 -23.88 -38.42
N GLY A 90 -1.82 -22.62 -38.83
CA GLY A 90 -3.03 -22.07 -39.44
C GLY A 90 -3.51 -20.80 -38.76
N GLU A 91 -4.76 -20.44 -39.00
CA GLU A 91 -5.38 -19.21 -38.50
C GLU A 91 -6.35 -19.49 -37.35
N LEU A 92 -6.35 -18.65 -36.33
CA LEU A 92 -7.33 -18.64 -35.26
C LEU A 92 -8.21 -17.40 -35.45
N GLU A 93 -9.48 -17.59 -35.72
CA GLU A 93 -10.48 -16.53 -35.78
C GLU A 93 -11.04 -16.26 -34.39
N LEU A 94 -11.19 -14.97 -34.06
CA LEU A 94 -11.85 -14.48 -32.87
C LEU A 94 -12.93 -13.49 -33.28
N VAL A 95 -14.14 -13.67 -32.74
CA VAL A 95 -15.28 -12.77 -32.95
C VAL A 95 -15.85 -12.40 -31.58
N LEU A 96 -16.04 -11.10 -31.36
CA LEU A 96 -16.73 -10.58 -30.19
C LEU A 96 -18.08 -10.02 -30.63
N THR A 97 -19.15 -10.47 -29.99
CA THR A 97 -20.53 -10.04 -30.26
C THR A 97 -21.20 -9.51 -29.01
N ASP A 98 -22.15 -8.60 -29.20
CA ASP A 98 -23.09 -8.18 -28.16
C ASP A 98 -24.07 -9.34 -27.90
N ALA A 99 -24.11 -9.83 -26.65
CA ALA A 99 -24.87 -11.04 -26.33
C ALA A 99 -26.39 -10.83 -26.35
N ASP A 100 -26.86 -9.59 -26.26
CA ASP A 100 -28.29 -9.25 -26.23
C ASP A 100 -28.86 -9.06 -27.64
N THR A 101 -28.08 -8.45 -28.53
CA THR A 101 -28.50 -8.09 -29.89
C THR A 101 -27.94 -9.03 -30.97
N GLY A 102 -26.88 -9.78 -30.66
CA GLY A 102 -26.12 -10.60 -31.60
C GLY A 102 -25.28 -9.79 -32.59
N ALA A 103 -25.14 -8.47 -32.39
CA ALA A 103 -24.35 -7.62 -33.27
C ALA A 103 -22.85 -7.90 -33.11
N GLU A 104 -22.13 -8.03 -34.21
CA GLU A 104 -20.67 -8.14 -34.21
C GLU A 104 -20.03 -6.80 -33.80
N LEU A 105 -19.22 -6.85 -32.76
CA LEU A 105 -18.54 -5.68 -32.20
C LEU A 105 -17.09 -5.59 -32.70
N ALA A 106 -16.40 -6.71 -32.75
CA ALA A 106 -15.01 -6.81 -33.22
C ALA A 106 -14.71 -8.21 -33.77
N ARG A 107 -13.74 -8.29 -34.68
CA ARG A 107 -13.28 -9.54 -35.30
C ARG A 107 -11.79 -9.47 -35.59
N SER A 108 -11.06 -10.52 -35.25
CA SER A 108 -9.63 -10.63 -35.48
C SER A 108 -9.22 -12.02 -35.91
N THR A 109 -8.07 -12.11 -36.59
CA THR A 109 -7.41 -13.39 -36.87
C THR A 109 -5.97 -13.36 -36.38
N GLY A 110 -5.46 -14.51 -35.91
CA GLY A 110 -4.08 -14.68 -35.44
C GLY A 110 -3.47 -15.99 -35.95
N ALA A 111 -2.13 -16.07 -35.97
CA ALA A 111 -1.43 -17.30 -36.36
C ALA A 111 -1.28 -18.24 -35.16
N MET A 112 -1.72 -19.50 -35.30
CA MET A 112 -1.66 -20.51 -34.22
C MET A 112 -0.22 -20.92 -33.87
N GLU A 113 0.75 -20.65 -34.76
CA GLU A 113 2.19 -20.90 -34.54
C GLU A 113 2.79 -20.09 -33.38
N TYR A 114 2.13 -19.01 -32.96
CA TYR A 114 2.57 -18.16 -31.85
C TYR A 114 1.91 -18.48 -30.51
N ILE A 115 1.00 -19.46 -30.48
CA ILE A 115 0.36 -19.90 -29.24
C ILE A 115 1.39 -20.65 -28.40
N LEU A 116 1.64 -20.16 -27.18
CA LEU A 116 2.48 -20.83 -26.20
C LEU A 116 1.58 -21.67 -25.28
N PRO A 117 1.89 -22.96 -25.06
CA PRO A 117 1.13 -23.80 -24.14
C PRO A 117 1.26 -23.29 -22.71
N ASP A 118 0.24 -23.54 -21.89
CA ASP A 118 0.19 -23.20 -20.45
C ASP A 118 0.34 -21.69 -20.17
N GLN A 119 -0.01 -20.84 -21.15
CA GLN A 119 0.03 -19.38 -21.05
C GLN A 119 -1.18 -18.76 -21.76
N TYR A 120 -1.63 -17.62 -21.24
CA TYR A 120 -2.60 -16.80 -21.94
C TYR A 120 -2.05 -16.29 -23.26
N THR A 121 -2.70 -16.65 -24.36
CA THR A 121 -2.46 -16.05 -25.67
C THR A 121 -3.36 -14.84 -25.81
N VAL A 122 -2.74 -13.65 -25.86
CA VAL A 122 -3.45 -12.39 -26.03
C VAL A 122 -3.76 -12.14 -27.51
N LEU A 123 -5.04 -12.11 -27.84
CA LEU A 123 -5.60 -11.87 -29.16
C LEU A 123 -6.15 -10.43 -29.18
N GLY A 124 -5.51 -9.55 -29.95
CA GLY A 124 -5.96 -8.16 -30.09
C GLY A 124 -7.26 -8.06 -30.89
N LEU A 125 -8.18 -7.19 -30.49
CA LEU A 125 -9.37 -6.85 -31.28
C LEU A 125 -8.99 -5.90 -32.44
N ASP A 126 -9.64 -6.00 -33.60
CA ASP A 126 -9.42 -5.11 -34.76
C ASP A 126 -9.75 -3.65 -34.45
N ARG A 127 -10.69 -3.44 -33.52
CA ARG A 127 -11.07 -2.15 -32.96
C ARG A 127 -11.33 -2.27 -31.46
N ALA A 128 -11.14 -1.16 -30.75
CA ALA A 128 -11.56 -1.06 -29.37
C ALA A 128 -13.10 -1.09 -29.31
N VAL A 129 -13.63 -1.81 -28.33
CA VAL A 129 -15.07 -1.88 -28.05
C VAL A 129 -15.33 -1.12 -26.76
N GLU A 130 -16.20 -0.10 -26.83
CA GLU A 130 -16.57 0.70 -25.66
C GLU A 130 -17.38 -0.14 -24.66
N GLY A 131 -16.93 -0.13 -23.42
CA GLY A 131 -17.55 -0.80 -22.29
C GLY A 131 -18.90 -0.22 -21.91
N GLY A 132 -19.47 -0.72 -20.83
CA GLY A 132 -20.73 -0.24 -20.28
C GLY A 132 -21.23 -1.13 -19.17
N GLU A 133 -21.74 -0.52 -18.10
CA GLU A 133 -22.20 -1.22 -16.90
C GLU A 133 -23.23 -2.30 -17.25
N GLY A 134 -22.94 -3.53 -16.83
CA GLY A 134 -23.80 -4.70 -17.04
C GLY A 134 -23.87 -5.19 -18.48
N LYS A 135 -23.08 -4.65 -19.43
CA LYS A 135 -23.07 -5.14 -20.81
C LYS A 135 -22.56 -6.57 -20.88
N ARG A 136 -23.20 -7.36 -21.74
CA ARG A 136 -22.91 -8.78 -21.95
C ARG A 136 -22.30 -9.01 -23.33
N TYR A 137 -21.24 -9.79 -23.37
CA TYR A 137 -20.51 -10.11 -24.58
C TYR A 137 -20.45 -11.61 -24.78
N THR A 138 -20.48 -12.05 -26.02
CA THR A 138 -20.17 -13.43 -26.41
C THR A 138 -18.88 -13.42 -27.23
N LEU A 139 -17.85 -14.03 -26.66
CA LEU A 139 -16.61 -14.34 -27.35
C LEU A 139 -16.78 -15.65 -28.11
N SER A 140 -16.34 -15.70 -29.36
CA SER A 140 -16.27 -16.90 -30.18
C SER A 140 -14.86 -17.06 -30.74
N VAL A 141 -14.31 -18.26 -30.61
CA VAL A 141 -12.96 -18.62 -31.08
C VAL A 141 -13.06 -19.85 -31.98
N THR A 142 -12.53 -19.75 -33.19
CA THR A 142 -12.67 -20.77 -34.24
C THR A 142 -11.31 -21.03 -34.91
N PRO A 143 -10.75 -22.25 -34.87
CA PRO A 143 -9.46 -22.55 -35.48
C PRO A 143 -9.64 -23.05 -36.92
N HIS A 144 -8.71 -22.65 -37.78
CA HIS A 144 -8.59 -23.05 -39.17
C HIS A 144 -7.19 -23.65 -39.40
N TYR A 145 -7.09 -24.96 -39.25
CA TYR A 145 -5.82 -25.69 -39.30
C TYR A 145 -5.33 -25.92 -40.73
N THR A 146 -4.01 -25.85 -40.91
CA THR A 146 -3.32 -26.27 -42.15
C THR A 146 -2.63 -27.63 -42.02
N GLY A 147 -2.71 -28.27 -40.85
CA GLY A 147 -2.12 -29.59 -40.54
C GLY A 147 -2.97 -30.39 -39.55
N ASP A 148 -2.41 -31.49 -39.02
CA ASP A 148 -3.16 -32.45 -38.18
C ASP A 148 -3.12 -32.14 -36.68
N ALA A 149 -2.26 -31.21 -36.25
CA ALA A 149 -2.17 -30.76 -34.87
C ALA A 149 -3.37 -29.89 -34.48
N VAL A 150 -3.88 -30.07 -33.26
CA VAL A 150 -5.09 -29.40 -32.75
C VAL A 150 -4.80 -28.62 -31.46
N LEU A 151 -5.61 -27.59 -31.22
CA LEU A 151 -5.66 -26.85 -29.96
C LEU A 151 -6.70 -27.47 -29.03
N ALA A 152 -6.47 -27.33 -27.73
CA ALA A 152 -7.52 -27.42 -26.72
C ALA A 152 -7.62 -26.08 -25.99
N ILE A 153 -8.84 -25.67 -25.65
CA ILE A 153 -9.10 -24.42 -24.93
C ILE A 153 -9.20 -24.70 -23.44
N GLY A 154 -8.50 -23.91 -22.62
CA GLY A 154 -8.54 -24.02 -21.16
C GLY A 154 -9.86 -23.52 -20.59
N HIS A 155 -10.37 -24.22 -19.59
CA HIS A 155 -11.55 -23.84 -18.84
C HIS A 155 -11.53 -24.41 -17.42
N SER A 156 -12.39 -23.88 -16.56
CA SER A 156 -12.55 -24.39 -15.20
C SER A 156 -13.22 -25.77 -15.19
N ASP A 157 -12.95 -26.57 -14.15
CA ASP A 157 -13.67 -27.81 -13.87
C ASP A 157 -15.00 -27.46 -13.17
N GLY A 158 -16.08 -27.38 -13.95
CA GLY A 158 -17.36 -26.82 -13.51
C GLY A 158 -17.47 -25.31 -13.74
N VAL A 159 -18.69 -24.78 -13.69
CA VAL A 159 -18.96 -23.36 -13.96
C VAL A 159 -18.43 -22.48 -12.83
N ALA A 160 -17.61 -21.48 -13.17
CA ALA A 160 -17.10 -20.52 -12.20
C ALA A 160 -18.23 -19.67 -11.61
N LEU A 161 -18.07 -19.24 -10.35
CA LEU A 161 -19.07 -18.46 -9.64
C LEU A 161 -19.42 -17.18 -10.43
N TRP A 162 -20.71 -16.91 -10.61
CA TRP A 162 -21.25 -15.77 -11.37
C TRP A 162 -20.98 -15.79 -12.88
N GLN A 163 -20.44 -16.88 -13.42
CA GLN A 163 -20.17 -17.03 -14.85
C GLN A 163 -21.15 -18.00 -15.52
N GLN A 164 -21.14 -18.00 -16.85
CA GLN A 164 -21.94 -18.91 -17.66
C GLN A 164 -21.10 -20.09 -18.15
N ARG A 165 -21.78 -21.17 -18.54
CA ARG A 165 -21.18 -22.30 -19.25
C ARG A 165 -20.61 -21.83 -20.58
N MET A 166 -19.41 -22.31 -20.89
CA MET A 166 -18.90 -22.24 -22.25
C MET A 166 -19.63 -23.28 -23.13
N ALA A 167 -19.57 -23.08 -24.45
CA ALA A 167 -20.05 -24.05 -25.41
C ALA A 167 -18.98 -24.32 -26.48
N VAL A 168 -18.95 -25.54 -27.01
CA VAL A 168 -18.16 -25.92 -28.18
C VAL A 168 -19.11 -26.43 -29.24
N ASP A 169 -19.16 -25.75 -30.38
CA ASP A 169 -20.07 -26.03 -31.50
C ASP A 169 -21.54 -26.13 -31.07
N GLY A 170 -21.94 -25.26 -30.13
CA GLY A 170 -23.29 -25.21 -29.55
C GLY A 170 -23.57 -26.26 -28.48
N ALA A 171 -22.66 -27.21 -28.22
CA ALA A 171 -22.77 -28.14 -27.10
C ALA A 171 -22.20 -27.51 -25.82
N GLU A 172 -23.00 -27.48 -24.75
CA GLU A 172 -22.53 -26.97 -23.45
C GLU A 172 -21.40 -27.82 -22.89
N VAL A 173 -20.36 -27.15 -22.39
CA VAL A 173 -19.30 -27.75 -21.57
C VAL A 173 -19.52 -27.29 -20.13
N ASP A 174 -19.37 -28.21 -19.18
CA ASP A 174 -19.51 -27.91 -17.75
C ASP A 174 -18.23 -27.22 -17.24
N GLY A 175 -18.06 -25.96 -17.63
CA GLY A 175 -16.87 -25.16 -17.39
C GLY A 175 -17.05 -23.73 -17.86
N THR A 176 -16.24 -22.82 -17.33
CA THR A 176 -16.11 -21.44 -17.80
C THR A 176 -14.75 -21.29 -18.48
N MET A 177 -14.76 -20.76 -19.70
CA MET A 177 -13.53 -20.52 -20.47
C MET A 177 -12.54 -19.66 -19.67
N ALA A 178 -11.29 -20.08 -19.62
CA ALA A 178 -10.21 -19.31 -19.01
C ALA A 178 -9.93 -18.08 -19.88
N LEU A 179 -10.31 -16.92 -19.37
CA LEU A 179 -10.55 -15.72 -20.15
C LEU A 179 -10.08 -14.49 -19.38
N GLN A 180 -9.25 -13.69 -20.04
CA GLN A 180 -8.78 -12.40 -19.57
C GLN A 180 -9.10 -11.32 -20.59
N VAL A 181 -9.40 -10.11 -20.13
CA VAL A 181 -9.72 -8.98 -21.00
C VAL A 181 -8.74 -7.85 -20.73
N THR A 182 -8.01 -7.42 -21.77
CA THR A 182 -7.19 -6.21 -21.70
C THR A 182 -8.11 -5.01 -21.91
N CYS A 183 -8.30 -4.22 -20.86
CA CYS A 183 -9.26 -3.12 -20.84
C CYS A 183 -8.65 -1.73 -21.04
N GLN A 184 -7.37 -1.57 -20.69
CA GLN A 184 -6.69 -0.29 -20.78
C GLN A 184 -5.27 -0.48 -21.33
N ARG A 185 -4.75 0.50 -22.07
CA ARG A 185 -3.33 0.55 -22.48
C ARG A 185 -2.63 1.71 -21.79
N ILE A 186 -1.37 1.48 -21.40
CA ILE A 186 -0.53 2.55 -20.83
C ILE A 186 -0.39 3.72 -21.82
N GLY A 187 -0.13 3.40 -23.09
CA GLY A 187 -0.08 4.38 -24.16
C GLY A 187 0.89 5.55 -23.92
N GLY A 188 0.52 6.74 -24.40
CA GLY A 188 1.37 7.94 -24.32
C GLY A 188 1.51 8.56 -22.93
N PHE A 189 0.74 8.10 -21.93
CA PHE A 189 0.85 8.60 -20.56
C PHE A 189 2.26 8.38 -19.99
N LEU A 190 2.77 7.15 -20.06
CA LEU A 190 4.08 6.79 -19.50
C LEU A 190 5.22 7.61 -20.12
N THR A 191 5.16 7.91 -21.43
CA THR A 191 6.16 8.77 -22.07
C THR A 191 6.13 10.19 -21.52
N ARG A 192 4.94 10.80 -21.44
CA ARG A 192 4.78 12.17 -20.90
C ARG A 192 5.25 12.23 -19.45
N PHE A 193 4.81 11.28 -18.64
CA PHE A 193 5.16 11.16 -17.23
C PHE A 193 6.67 11.03 -17.02
N PHE A 194 7.31 10.08 -17.72
CA PHE A 194 8.75 9.86 -17.65
C PHE A 194 9.54 11.12 -18.02
N LEU A 195 9.19 11.77 -19.13
CA LEU A 195 9.88 12.98 -19.60
C LEU A 195 9.71 14.16 -18.63
N LEU A 196 8.53 14.32 -18.01
CA LEU A 196 8.29 15.35 -17.00
C LEU A 196 9.14 15.12 -15.74
N VAL A 197 9.12 13.90 -15.19
CA VAL A 197 9.88 13.56 -13.98
C VAL A 197 11.39 13.66 -14.23
N CYS A 198 11.89 13.08 -15.33
CA CYS A 198 13.30 13.19 -15.68
C CYS A 198 13.73 14.61 -16.02
N GLY A 199 12.88 15.39 -16.71
CA GLY A 199 13.13 16.79 -17.00
C GLY A 199 13.25 17.61 -15.72
N PHE A 200 12.33 17.42 -14.78
CA PHE A 200 12.38 18.08 -13.47
C PHE A 200 13.64 17.67 -12.67
N ALA A 201 13.97 16.38 -12.63
CA ALA A 201 15.20 15.89 -11.99
C ALA A 201 16.46 16.49 -12.60
N ALA A 202 16.54 16.57 -13.93
CA ALA A 202 17.67 17.15 -14.65
C ALA A 202 17.82 18.66 -14.37
N LEU A 203 16.70 19.40 -14.33
CA LEU A 203 16.69 20.82 -13.95
C LEU A 203 17.15 21.02 -12.50
N LEU A 204 16.67 20.19 -11.56
CA LEU A 204 17.06 20.26 -10.16
C LEU A 204 18.55 19.95 -9.98
N ALA A 205 19.08 18.94 -10.68
CA ALA A 205 20.50 18.60 -10.67
C ALA A 205 21.35 19.73 -11.25
N ALA A 206 20.95 20.31 -12.39
CA ALA A 206 21.62 21.45 -12.99
C ALA A 206 21.63 22.67 -12.06
N PHE A 207 20.49 22.97 -11.42
CA PHE A 207 20.39 24.00 -10.39
C PHE A 207 21.34 23.74 -9.22
N THR A 208 21.43 22.49 -8.77
CA THR A 208 22.33 22.08 -7.67
C THR A 208 23.79 22.35 -8.02
N VAL A 209 24.24 21.92 -9.21
CA VAL A 209 25.60 22.17 -9.71
C VAL A 209 25.88 23.67 -9.80
N TRP A 210 24.95 24.45 -10.36
CA TRP A 210 25.06 25.90 -10.43
C TRP A 210 25.17 26.53 -9.04
N ALA A 211 24.31 26.14 -8.09
CA ALA A 211 24.27 26.70 -6.75
C ALA A 211 25.57 26.43 -5.98
N VAL A 212 26.10 25.21 -6.08
CA VAL A 212 27.34 24.78 -5.42
C VAL A 212 28.56 25.50 -6.02
N PHE A 213 28.69 25.57 -7.34
CA PHE A 213 29.85 26.21 -7.98
C PHE A 213 29.79 27.74 -7.98
N SER A 214 28.60 28.33 -8.03
CA SER A 214 28.47 29.78 -7.93
C SER A 214 28.73 30.29 -6.51
N ARG A 215 28.54 29.45 -5.49
CA ARG A 215 28.59 29.81 -4.05
C ARG A 215 27.69 31.00 -3.68
N LYS A 216 26.70 31.31 -4.51
CA LYS A 216 25.77 32.43 -4.31
C LYS A 216 24.59 32.07 -3.40
N VAL A 217 24.28 30.78 -3.30
CA VAL A 217 23.16 30.29 -2.49
C VAL A 217 23.68 29.87 -1.11
N ALA A 218 23.09 30.43 -0.06
CA ALA A 218 23.40 30.04 1.30
C ALA A 218 22.96 28.59 1.57
N LEU A 219 23.80 27.82 2.26
CA LEU A 219 23.55 26.39 2.53
C LEU A 219 22.14 26.09 3.10
N PRO A 220 21.60 26.85 4.08
CA PRO A 220 20.24 26.60 4.56
C PRO A 220 19.15 26.72 3.48
N ARG A 221 19.30 27.69 2.56
CA ARG A 221 18.37 27.88 1.44
C ARG A 221 18.54 26.76 0.42
N LEU A 222 19.78 26.33 0.18
CA LEU A 222 20.05 25.20 -0.71
C LEU A 222 19.39 23.93 -0.16
N VAL A 223 19.56 23.61 1.12
CA VAL A 223 18.93 22.44 1.75
C VAL A 223 17.41 22.51 1.67
N PHE A 224 16.79 23.67 1.94
CA PHE A 224 15.35 23.84 1.78
C PHE A 224 14.89 23.52 0.34
N VAL A 225 15.54 24.11 -0.66
CA VAL A 225 15.18 23.90 -2.08
C VAL A 225 15.42 22.46 -2.52
N LEU A 226 16.52 21.84 -2.08
CA LEU A 226 16.82 20.45 -2.43
C LEU A 226 15.88 19.47 -1.73
N ALA A 227 15.56 19.67 -0.45
CA ALA A 227 14.62 18.82 0.27
C ALA A 227 13.23 18.88 -0.38
N LEU A 228 12.75 20.08 -0.70
CA LEU A 228 11.48 20.26 -1.39
C LEU A 228 11.51 19.67 -2.81
N GLY A 229 12.55 19.96 -3.60
CA GLY A 229 12.64 19.48 -4.98
C GLY A 229 12.80 17.97 -5.10
N LEU A 230 13.67 17.36 -4.28
CA LEU A 230 13.86 15.91 -4.25
C LEU A 230 12.66 15.20 -3.62
N GLY A 231 12.05 15.77 -2.57
CA GLY A 231 10.82 15.22 -2.00
C GLY A 231 9.66 15.24 -3.00
N LEU A 232 9.51 16.31 -3.80
CA LEU A 232 8.53 16.35 -4.89
C LEU A 232 8.80 15.26 -5.95
N LEU A 233 10.07 15.00 -6.28
CA LEU A 233 10.42 13.86 -7.13
C LEU A 233 9.99 12.54 -6.51
N TYR A 234 10.21 12.33 -5.20
CA TYR A 234 9.69 11.15 -4.51
C TYR A 234 8.16 11.06 -4.58
N SER A 235 7.44 12.15 -4.37
CA SER A 235 5.97 12.19 -4.50
C SER A 235 5.46 11.94 -5.93
N PHE A 236 6.30 12.11 -6.96
CA PHE A 236 5.99 11.74 -8.35
C PHE A 236 6.49 10.35 -8.73
N VAL A 237 7.43 9.75 -8.01
CA VAL A 237 7.93 8.40 -8.30
C VAL A 237 7.19 7.35 -7.49
N LEU A 238 6.65 7.73 -6.32
CA LEU A 238 5.86 6.87 -5.44
C LEU A 238 4.46 7.45 -5.25
N PRO A 239 3.39 6.79 -5.75
CA PRO A 239 2.05 7.35 -5.68
C PRO A 239 1.54 7.28 -4.23
N PRO A 240 0.44 7.98 -3.89
CA PRO A 240 -0.23 7.79 -2.60
C PRO A 240 -0.42 6.30 -2.30
N TYR A 241 -0.35 5.92 -1.02
CA TYR A 241 -0.43 4.53 -0.54
C TYR A 241 0.79 3.64 -0.81
N ALA A 242 1.75 4.06 -1.63
CA ALA A 242 2.98 3.28 -1.89
C ALA A 242 4.08 3.39 -0.82
N ALA A 243 4.01 4.39 0.06
CA ALA A 243 5.02 4.54 1.12
C ALA A 243 4.71 3.62 2.31
N PRO A 244 5.72 3.12 3.06
CA PRO A 244 5.50 2.24 4.19
C PRO A 244 4.50 2.83 5.19
N ASP A 245 3.50 2.03 5.57
CA ASP A 245 2.44 2.38 6.53
C ASP A 245 1.64 3.64 6.18
N GLU A 246 1.74 4.16 4.95
CA GLU A 246 1.17 5.47 4.60
C GLU A 246 -0.35 5.48 4.69
N LYS A 247 -1.00 4.37 4.34
CA LYS A 247 -2.46 4.18 4.50
C LYS A 247 -2.94 4.58 5.89
N TYR A 248 -2.29 4.08 6.93
CA TYR A 248 -2.67 4.34 8.31
C TYR A 248 -2.47 5.82 8.69
N HIS A 249 -1.43 6.45 8.14
CA HIS A 249 -1.13 7.86 8.33
C HIS A 249 -2.08 8.80 7.56
N ILE A 250 -2.51 8.38 6.37
CA ILE A 250 -3.58 9.04 5.60
C ILE A 250 -4.86 9.01 6.41
N ASN A 251 -5.26 7.84 6.89
CA ASN A 251 -6.47 7.67 7.72
C ASN A 251 -6.46 8.60 8.93
N GLN A 252 -5.32 8.72 9.64
CA GLN A 252 -5.21 9.63 10.78
C GLN A 252 -5.38 11.10 10.38
N SER A 253 -4.78 11.50 9.27
CA SER A 253 -4.83 12.89 8.78
C SER A 253 -6.23 13.28 8.31
N PHE A 254 -6.91 12.37 7.60
CA PHE A 254 -8.27 12.58 7.14
C PHE A 254 -9.28 12.55 8.29
N THR A 255 -9.14 11.64 9.27
CA THR A 255 -9.97 11.65 10.48
C THR A 255 -9.84 12.98 11.23
N LEU A 256 -8.62 13.50 11.36
CA LEU A 256 -8.40 14.79 12.01
C LEU A 256 -9.01 15.95 11.23
N ALA A 257 -8.94 15.91 9.89
CA ALA A 257 -9.58 16.89 9.02
C ALA A 257 -11.12 16.84 9.13
N CYS A 258 -11.73 15.64 9.12
CA CYS A 258 -13.17 15.47 9.34
C CYS A 258 -13.59 15.99 10.71
N ARG A 259 -12.80 15.72 11.76
CA ARG A 259 -13.04 16.26 13.09
C ARG A 259 -13.04 17.79 13.10
N TRP A 260 -12.13 18.44 12.38
CA TRP A 260 -12.11 19.89 12.25
C TRP A 260 -13.27 20.43 11.43
N ALA A 261 -13.63 19.77 10.33
CA ALA A 261 -14.80 20.14 9.53
C ALA A 261 -16.09 20.10 10.36
N ASN A 262 -16.28 19.04 11.16
CA ASN A 262 -17.44 18.90 12.04
C ASN A 262 -17.53 20.02 13.09
N VAL A 263 -16.40 20.54 13.59
CA VAL A 263 -16.39 21.68 14.54
C VAL A 263 -17.02 22.94 13.92
N PHE A 264 -16.95 23.11 12.60
CA PHE A 264 -17.48 24.25 11.87
C PHE A 264 -18.81 23.95 11.16
N SER A 265 -19.41 22.77 11.37
CA SER A 265 -20.70 22.39 10.79
C SER A 265 -21.86 23.12 11.47
N ASP A 266 -22.82 23.54 10.66
CA ASP A 266 -24.08 24.13 11.10
C ASP A 266 -25.19 23.07 11.31
N GLU A 267 -24.95 21.80 10.95
CA GLU A 267 -25.94 20.74 11.13
C GLU A 267 -26.15 20.36 12.59
N GLU A 268 -27.43 20.11 12.94
CA GLU A 268 -27.88 19.82 14.31
C GLU A 268 -27.26 18.51 14.84
N TRP A 269 -26.89 17.60 13.94
CA TRP A 269 -26.10 16.41 14.24
C TRP A 269 -24.62 16.76 14.42
N ARG A 270 -24.34 17.54 15.47
CA ARG A 270 -23.02 17.56 16.09
C ARG A 270 -22.78 16.18 16.69
N MET A 271 -22.31 15.22 15.90
CA MET A 271 -21.47 14.13 16.42
C MET A 271 -20.21 14.79 16.97
N GLY A 272 -20.36 15.35 18.18
CA GLY A 272 -19.36 16.16 18.87
C GLY A 272 -18.08 15.41 19.19
N HIS A 273 -17.87 14.23 18.65
CA HIS A 273 -16.60 13.54 18.66
C HIS A 273 -16.54 12.56 17.47
N VAL A 274 -16.00 13.00 16.33
CA VAL A 274 -15.29 12.08 15.42
C VAL A 274 -14.12 11.52 16.25
N PRO A 275 -14.16 10.25 16.70
CA PRO A 275 -13.09 9.71 17.53
C PRO A 275 -11.80 9.65 16.71
N THR A 276 -10.68 10.10 17.28
CA THR A 276 -9.36 10.05 16.62
C THR A 276 -8.74 8.64 16.65
N THR A 277 -9.53 7.65 17.05
CA THR A 277 -9.16 6.23 17.15
C THR A 277 -9.83 5.38 16.08
N MET A 278 -10.61 6.01 15.19
CA MET A 278 -11.36 5.36 14.11
C MET A 278 -11.18 6.14 12.81
N SER A 279 -11.30 5.45 11.69
CA SER A 279 -11.03 6.00 10.36
C SER A 279 -12.25 6.68 9.78
N PHE A 280 -12.12 7.97 9.47
CA PHE A 280 -13.15 8.80 8.85
C PHE A 280 -12.58 9.56 7.68
N ARG A 281 -13.37 9.63 6.60
CA ARG A 281 -13.11 10.44 5.39
C ARG A 281 -14.44 10.99 4.88
N ARG A 282 -14.42 11.95 3.94
CA ARG A 282 -15.64 12.33 3.23
C ARG A 282 -16.12 11.14 2.40
N GLU A 283 -17.43 11.06 2.17
CA GLU A 283 -18.06 9.95 1.44
C GLU A 283 -17.49 9.75 0.02
N THR A 284 -17.02 10.84 -0.61
CA THR A 284 -16.43 10.85 -1.95
C THR A 284 -14.91 10.68 -1.95
N ASP A 285 -14.26 10.61 -0.79
CA ASP A 285 -12.82 10.40 -0.66
C ASP A 285 -12.47 8.89 -0.68
N VAL A 286 -12.98 8.19 -1.69
CA VAL A 286 -12.78 6.75 -1.94
C VAL A 286 -12.42 6.52 -3.39
N ASP A 287 -11.30 5.84 -3.63
CA ASP A 287 -10.86 5.41 -4.96
C ASP A 287 -10.06 4.12 -4.82
N PRO A 288 -10.63 2.95 -5.17
CA PRO A 288 -9.98 1.66 -5.01
C PRO A 288 -8.62 1.56 -5.70
N LEU A 289 -8.44 2.22 -6.86
CA LEU A 289 -7.20 2.16 -7.63
C LEU A 289 -6.10 3.01 -7.01
N LEU A 290 -6.45 4.10 -6.32
CA LEU A 290 -5.51 4.93 -5.56
C LEU A 290 -5.18 4.37 -4.17
N GLN A 291 -6.09 3.58 -3.59
CA GLN A 291 -5.96 2.99 -2.26
C GLN A 291 -5.29 1.61 -2.27
N ASP A 292 -4.93 1.10 -3.45
CA ASP A 292 -4.16 -0.11 -3.62
C ASP A 292 -2.68 0.12 -3.26
N GLU A 293 -2.12 -0.73 -2.41
CA GLU A 293 -0.71 -0.68 -2.02
C GLU A 293 0.20 -1.29 -3.11
N ASP A 294 -0.35 -2.17 -3.96
CA ASP A 294 0.32 -2.79 -5.12
C ASP A 294 0.23 -1.88 -6.34
N THR A 295 0.85 -0.70 -6.20
CA THR A 295 0.69 0.39 -7.16
C THR A 295 1.24 0.09 -8.55
N THR A 296 0.50 0.50 -9.58
CA THR A 296 0.88 0.29 -10.98
C THR A 296 0.97 1.61 -11.74
N VAL A 297 1.34 1.57 -13.02
CA VAL A 297 1.27 2.76 -13.90
C VAL A 297 -0.15 3.32 -14.00
N PHE A 298 -1.18 2.47 -13.84
CA PHE A 298 -2.57 2.90 -13.87
C PHE A 298 -2.97 3.69 -12.63
N THR A 299 -2.38 3.38 -11.47
CA THR A 299 -2.52 4.21 -10.25
C THR A 299 -2.04 5.64 -10.51
N TRP A 300 -0.92 5.81 -11.22
CA TRP A 300 -0.43 7.14 -11.61
C TRP A 300 -1.32 7.87 -12.59
N GLN A 301 -1.86 7.13 -13.55
CA GLN A 301 -2.79 7.68 -14.53
C GLN A 301 -4.04 8.18 -13.83
N GLN A 302 -4.66 7.34 -12.99
CA GLN A 302 -5.82 7.70 -12.17
C GLN A 302 -5.53 8.91 -11.29
N PHE A 303 -4.40 8.93 -10.59
CA PHE A 303 -4.02 10.05 -9.75
C PHE A 303 -3.85 11.35 -10.54
N THR A 304 -3.29 11.28 -11.75
CA THR A 304 -3.08 12.44 -12.62
C THR A 304 -4.39 12.94 -13.21
N ASP A 305 -5.25 12.02 -13.65
CA ASP A 305 -6.55 12.32 -14.26
C ASP A 305 -7.51 12.94 -13.22
N THR A 306 -7.37 12.55 -11.95
CA THR A 306 -8.16 13.07 -10.84
C THR A 306 -7.50 14.21 -10.05
N LEU A 307 -6.25 14.60 -10.37
CA LEU A 307 -5.48 15.56 -9.56
C LEU A 307 -6.15 16.93 -9.41
N LEU A 308 -6.99 17.32 -10.37
CA LEU A 308 -7.68 18.62 -10.41
C LEU A 308 -9.20 18.49 -10.26
N THR A 309 -9.70 17.35 -9.81
CA THR A 309 -11.14 17.16 -9.61
C THR A 309 -11.65 17.87 -8.37
N THR A 310 -12.93 18.21 -8.40
CA THR A 310 -13.70 18.72 -7.26
C THR A 310 -14.74 17.69 -6.85
N THR A 311 -15.31 17.84 -5.67
CA THR A 311 -16.41 17.01 -5.17
C THR A 311 -17.64 17.86 -4.86
N ASP A 312 -18.82 17.27 -5.02
CA ASP A 312 -20.11 17.82 -4.62
C ASP A 312 -20.47 17.48 -3.16
N ALA A 313 -19.71 16.60 -2.51
CA ALA A 313 -19.90 16.27 -1.10
C ALA A 313 -19.72 17.53 -0.21
N PRO A 314 -20.59 17.71 0.81
CA PRO A 314 -20.41 18.76 1.81
C PRO A 314 -19.03 18.69 2.47
N PHE A 315 -18.47 19.83 2.85
CA PHE A 315 -17.12 19.90 3.45
C PHE A 315 -17.01 19.16 4.79
N ASP A 316 -18.13 18.99 5.48
CA ASP A 316 -18.33 18.34 6.77
C ASP A 316 -18.94 16.93 6.65
N SER A 317 -19.15 16.44 5.43
CA SER A 317 -19.51 15.04 5.19
C SER A 317 -18.45 14.10 5.75
N HIS A 318 -18.89 12.99 6.33
CA HIS A 318 -17.99 12.01 6.91
C HIS A 318 -18.63 10.63 6.97
N GLN A 319 -17.85 9.62 6.62
CA GLN A 319 -18.21 8.22 6.73
C GLN A 319 -17.15 7.49 7.54
N GLU A 320 -17.61 6.58 8.39
CA GLU A 320 -16.75 5.66 9.13
C GLU A 320 -16.30 4.51 8.23
N TYR A 321 -15.01 4.17 8.30
CA TYR A 321 -14.43 3.02 7.62
C TYR A 321 -13.79 2.08 8.65
N ALA A 322 -14.02 0.77 8.49
CA ALA A 322 -13.39 -0.27 9.29
C ALA A 322 -11.91 -0.50 8.88
N GLU A 323 -11.12 0.58 8.95
CA GLU A 323 -9.70 0.58 8.60
C GLU A 323 -8.85 0.98 9.80
N LEU A 324 -7.69 0.33 9.94
CA LEU A 324 -6.76 0.58 11.04
C LEU A 324 -6.13 1.99 10.95
N GLN A 325 -5.65 2.46 12.10
CA GLN A 325 -4.89 3.69 12.27
C GLN A 325 -3.64 3.43 13.10
N THR A 326 -2.57 4.18 12.87
CA THR A 326 -1.29 3.94 13.56
C THR A 326 -1.28 4.44 14.99
N ASP A 327 -1.91 5.59 15.28
CA ASP A 327 -1.63 6.34 16.51
C ASP A 327 -2.86 6.98 17.14
N GLN A 328 -2.87 7.00 18.47
CA GLN A 328 -3.84 7.77 19.24
C GLN A 328 -3.49 9.27 19.32
N ASN A 329 -2.25 9.66 18.99
CA ASN A 329 -1.76 11.03 19.11
C ASN A 329 -1.82 11.80 17.76
N PRO A 330 -2.69 12.82 17.63
CA PRO A 330 -2.86 13.55 16.38
C PRO A 330 -1.78 14.63 16.11
N ILE A 331 -0.89 14.94 17.06
CA ILE A 331 -0.01 16.12 16.97
C ILE A 331 0.88 16.10 15.73
N LEU A 332 1.40 14.93 15.36
CA LEU A 332 2.30 14.79 14.22
C LEU A 332 1.56 14.80 12.87
N TYR A 333 0.23 14.87 12.86
CA TYR A 333 -0.59 14.89 11.64
C TYR A 333 -1.22 16.27 11.40
N ILE A 334 -0.96 17.26 12.25
CA ILE A 334 -1.59 18.58 12.17
C ILE A 334 -1.36 19.24 10.80
N ALA A 335 -0.15 19.12 10.23
CA ALA A 335 0.18 19.77 8.96
C ALA A 335 -0.52 19.12 7.76
N SER A 336 -0.47 17.79 7.66
CA SER A 336 -1.17 17.03 6.63
C SER A 336 -2.69 17.18 6.76
N ALA A 337 -3.23 17.06 7.97
CA ALA A 337 -4.65 17.25 8.25
C ALA A 337 -5.13 18.68 7.93
N ALA A 338 -4.30 19.71 8.13
CA ALA A 338 -4.67 21.09 7.80
C ALA A 338 -4.78 21.30 6.30
N ALA A 339 -3.91 20.65 5.53
CA ALA A 339 -3.96 20.69 4.08
C ALA A 339 -5.15 19.90 3.53
N VAL A 340 -5.47 18.74 4.12
CA VAL A 340 -6.68 17.97 3.79
C VAL A 340 -7.94 18.75 4.15
N PHE A 341 -8.00 19.35 5.34
CA PHE A 341 -9.13 20.21 5.73
C PHE A 341 -9.28 21.42 4.81
N LEU A 342 -8.18 22.03 4.39
CA LEU A 342 -8.23 23.08 3.36
C LEU A 342 -8.79 22.56 2.03
N ALA A 343 -8.46 21.33 1.64
CA ALA A 343 -9.04 20.69 0.46
C ALA A 343 -10.56 20.51 0.60
N TYR A 344 -11.06 20.20 1.81
CA TYR A 344 -12.49 20.08 2.08
C TYR A 344 -13.20 21.44 1.93
N VAL A 345 -12.64 22.49 2.53
CA VAL A 345 -13.17 23.87 2.43
C VAL A 345 -13.19 24.37 0.98
N LEU A 346 -12.22 23.97 0.17
CA LEU A 346 -12.13 24.31 -1.25
C LEU A 346 -12.90 23.34 -2.16
N GLN A 347 -13.62 22.37 -1.60
CA GLN A 347 -14.38 21.34 -2.34
C GLN A 347 -13.53 20.56 -3.36
N LEU A 348 -12.26 20.35 -3.06
CA LEU A 348 -11.37 19.53 -3.90
C LEU A 348 -11.70 18.04 -3.69
N GLY A 349 -11.51 17.21 -4.71
CA GLY A 349 -11.70 15.76 -4.63
C GLY A 349 -10.58 15.03 -3.87
N PHE A 350 -10.58 13.71 -3.95
CA PHE A 350 -9.69 12.86 -3.15
C PHE A 350 -8.20 13.01 -3.52
N ALA A 351 -7.86 12.88 -4.80
CA ALA A 351 -6.48 12.99 -5.28
C ALA A 351 -5.81 14.35 -4.96
N PRO A 352 -6.45 15.52 -5.17
CA PRO A 352 -5.88 16.79 -4.72
C PRO A 352 -5.73 16.88 -3.20
N ALA A 353 -6.64 16.32 -2.40
CA ALA A 353 -6.50 16.27 -0.94
C ALA A 353 -5.26 15.45 -0.52
N LEU A 354 -5.04 14.28 -1.14
CA LEU A 354 -3.82 13.48 -0.95
C LEU A 354 -2.55 14.26 -1.34
N ALA A 355 -2.56 14.93 -2.49
CA ALA A 355 -1.44 15.73 -2.98
C ALA A 355 -1.09 16.88 -2.02
N LEU A 356 -2.09 17.59 -1.53
CA LEU A 356 -1.93 18.71 -0.59
C LEU A 356 -1.39 18.26 0.76
N GLY A 357 -1.90 17.13 1.29
CA GLY A 357 -1.41 16.56 2.55
C GLY A 357 0.07 16.17 2.49
N ARG A 358 0.49 15.46 1.44
CA ARG A 358 1.91 15.14 1.20
C ARG A 358 2.76 16.40 1.03
N LEU A 359 2.30 17.37 0.25
CA LEU A 359 3.01 18.63 0.02
C LEU A 359 3.19 19.41 1.32
N ALA A 360 2.20 19.44 2.20
CA ALA A 360 2.26 20.13 3.48
C ALA A 360 3.29 19.47 4.43
N ASN A 361 3.31 18.14 4.52
CA ASN A 361 4.32 17.41 5.28
C ASN A 361 5.74 17.69 4.74
N LEU A 362 5.90 17.62 3.42
CA LEU A 362 7.19 17.87 2.77
C LEU A 362 7.66 19.32 2.99
N ALA A 363 6.77 20.30 2.83
CA ALA A 363 7.08 21.71 3.03
C ALA A 363 7.46 22.00 4.49
N LEU A 364 6.74 21.40 5.45
CA LEU A 364 7.06 21.50 6.87
C LEU A 364 8.46 20.92 7.14
N PHE A 365 8.73 19.69 6.69
CA PHE A 365 10.04 19.06 6.87
C PHE A 365 11.16 19.90 6.25
N ALA A 366 11.01 20.36 5.00
CA ALA A 366 12.00 21.18 4.32
C ALA A 366 12.28 22.49 5.07
N ALA A 367 11.23 23.14 5.59
CA ALA A 367 11.37 24.35 6.40
C ALA A 367 12.12 24.10 7.71
N LEU A 368 11.79 23.02 8.42
CA LEU A 368 12.46 22.62 9.66
C LEU A 368 13.93 22.23 9.42
N ALA A 369 14.21 21.45 8.38
CA ALA A 369 15.56 21.07 7.98
C ALA A 369 16.42 22.30 7.61
N GLY A 370 15.87 23.20 6.79
CA GLY A 370 16.53 24.47 6.46
C GLY A 370 16.78 25.34 7.70
N ALA A 371 15.83 25.41 8.62
CA ALA A 371 15.98 26.11 9.90
C ALA A 371 17.08 25.49 10.77
N ALA A 372 17.12 24.16 10.90
CA ALA A 372 18.14 23.45 11.68
C ALA A 372 19.55 23.74 11.16
N VAL A 373 19.77 23.69 9.84
CA VAL A 373 21.06 24.01 9.20
C VAL A 373 21.44 25.48 9.41
N ARG A 374 20.47 26.39 9.50
CA ARG A 374 20.70 27.80 9.81
C ARG A 374 21.07 28.02 11.28
N ILE A 375 20.41 27.31 12.20
CA ILE A 375 20.55 27.49 13.65
C ILE A 375 21.86 26.88 14.15
N THR A 376 22.21 25.68 13.68
CA THR A 376 23.32 24.92 14.29
C THR A 376 24.67 25.67 14.18
N PRO A 377 25.42 25.81 15.29
CA PRO A 377 26.75 26.45 15.27
C PRO A 377 27.82 25.53 14.67
N VAL A 378 27.63 24.20 14.78
CA VAL A 378 28.59 23.18 14.36
C VAL A 378 27.91 22.12 13.49
N GLY A 379 28.69 21.42 12.65
CA GLY A 379 28.17 20.28 11.89
C GLY A 379 27.10 20.62 10.83
N ARG A 380 27.01 21.86 10.33
CA ARG A 380 26.01 22.26 9.32
C ARG A 380 25.91 21.35 8.10
N ARG A 381 27.05 20.79 7.67
CA ARG A 381 27.12 19.83 6.56
C ARG A 381 26.53 18.46 6.91
N ILE A 382 26.62 18.04 8.18
CA ILE A 382 26.05 16.78 8.66
C ILE A 382 24.53 16.90 8.68
N PHE A 383 23.98 18.00 9.23
CA PHE A 383 22.54 18.28 9.16
C PHE A 383 22.04 18.34 7.72
N ALA A 384 22.78 19.01 6.82
CA ALA A 384 22.43 19.07 5.41
C ALA A 384 22.43 17.67 4.75
N ALA A 385 23.43 16.84 5.03
CA ALA A 385 23.50 15.48 4.48
C ALA A 385 22.37 14.60 5.03
N ALA A 386 22.14 14.61 6.35
CA ALA A 386 21.09 13.83 7.00
C ALA A 386 19.70 14.20 6.49
N ALA A 387 19.41 15.49 6.28
CA ALA A 387 18.13 15.95 5.76
C ALA A 387 17.88 15.57 4.29
N LEU A 388 18.92 15.23 3.53
CA LEU A 388 18.85 14.87 2.11
C LEU A 388 19.07 13.37 1.86
N LEU A 389 19.09 12.55 2.92
CA LEU A 389 19.17 11.10 2.75
C LEU A 389 17.91 10.59 2.03
N PRO A 390 18.07 9.60 1.11
CA PRO A 390 16.95 9.01 0.37
C PRO A 390 15.77 8.62 1.27
N MET A 391 16.03 7.87 2.35
CA MET A 391 14.99 7.43 3.27
C MET A 391 14.28 8.59 3.97
N THR A 392 15.02 9.63 4.34
CA THR A 392 14.44 10.82 4.99
C THR A 392 13.52 11.58 4.02
N LEU A 393 13.92 11.73 2.76
CA LEU A 393 13.11 12.40 1.75
C LEU A 393 11.91 11.56 1.32
N HIS A 394 12.06 10.24 1.27
CA HIS A 394 10.97 9.31 1.00
C HIS A 394 9.86 9.44 2.06
N LEU A 395 10.20 9.45 3.35
CA LEU A 395 9.24 9.67 4.44
C LEU A 395 8.68 11.10 4.44
N ALA A 396 9.51 12.11 4.12
CA ALA A 396 9.07 13.50 4.02
C ALA A 396 8.06 13.74 2.90
N ALA A 397 8.09 12.92 1.85
CA ALA A 397 7.24 13.00 0.68
C ALA A 397 5.90 12.24 0.82
N SER A 398 5.61 11.68 2.01
CA SER A 398 4.43 10.89 2.32
C SER A 398 3.60 11.50 3.46
N PHE A 399 2.47 10.88 3.80
CA PHE A 399 1.69 11.23 4.99
C PHE A 399 2.36 10.83 6.33
N SER A 400 3.54 10.22 6.29
CA SER A 400 4.22 9.71 7.48
C SER A 400 4.43 10.78 8.55
N ARG A 401 4.12 10.42 9.80
CA ARG A 401 4.43 11.21 10.99
C ARG A 401 5.92 11.42 11.21
N ASP A 402 6.76 10.57 10.60
CA ASP A 402 8.21 10.65 10.75
C ASP A 402 8.76 11.92 10.09
N ALA A 403 8.06 12.48 9.10
CA ALA A 403 8.43 13.75 8.46
C ALA A 403 8.47 14.93 9.47
N PRO A 404 7.37 15.29 10.16
CA PRO A 404 7.41 16.33 11.18
C PRO A 404 8.29 15.94 12.37
N LEU A 405 8.32 14.67 12.76
CA LEU A 405 9.13 14.18 13.88
C LEU A 405 10.63 14.38 13.63
N LEU A 406 11.15 13.97 12.47
CA LEU A 406 12.54 14.15 12.08
C LEU A 406 12.90 15.63 11.93
N GLY A 407 11.98 16.44 11.37
CA GLY A 407 12.15 17.89 11.31
C GLY A 407 12.29 18.53 12.70
N LEU A 408 11.44 18.12 13.65
CA LEU A 408 11.52 18.57 15.05
C LEU A 408 12.82 18.10 15.72
N CYS A 409 13.25 16.86 15.48
CA CYS A 409 14.52 16.34 15.97
C CYS A 409 15.69 17.20 15.47
N PHE A 410 15.73 17.54 14.17
CA PHE A 410 16.78 18.39 13.62
C PHE A 410 16.79 19.79 14.24
N VAL A 411 15.63 20.44 14.36
CA VAL A 411 15.56 21.78 14.96
C VAL A 411 15.92 21.75 16.44
N PHE A 412 15.42 20.76 17.19
CA PHE A 412 15.74 20.59 18.61
C PHE A 412 17.23 20.36 18.83
N THR A 413 17.85 19.43 18.10
CA THR A 413 19.30 19.18 18.21
C THR A 413 20.10 20.41 17.81
N ALA A 414 19.70 21.14 16.76
CA ALA A 414 20.37 22.38 16.36
C ALA A 414 20.28 23.47 17.45
N LEU A 415 19.12 23.62 18.10
CA LEU A 415 18.91 24.54 19.22
C LEU A 415 19.69 24.13 20.47
N ALA A 416 19.74 22.83 20.78
CA ALA A 416 20.54 22.30 21.89
C ALA A 416 22.04 22.55 21.65
N LEU A 417 22.53 22.31 20.43
CA LEU A 417 23.91 22.62 20.05
C LEU A 417 24.20 24.12 20.08
N ASP A 418 23.27 24.98 19.67
CA ASP A 418 23.40 26.43 19.81
C ASP A 418 23.43 26.87 21.28
N ALA A 419 22.67 26.20 22.14
CA ALA A 419 22.70 26.43 23.58
C ALA A 419 24.05 26.02 24.21
N LEU A 420 24.65 24.92 23.76
CA LEU A 420 25.89 24.34 24.28
C LEU A 420 27.16 24.97 23.72
N CYS A 421 27.21 25.15 22.40
CA CYS A 421 28.40 25.52 21.63
C CYS A 421 28.28 26.90 20.96
N GLY A 422 27.26 27.69 21.32
CA GLY A 422 27.04 29.02 20.75
C GLY A 422 28.13 30.04 21.11
N PRO A 423 28.21 31.17 20.37
CA PRO A 423 29.33 32.12 20.44
C PRO A 423 29.49 32.85 21.79
N ASP A 424 28.41 32.99 22.58
CA ASP A 424 28.42 33.65 23.90
C ASP A 424 27.98 32.68 25.01
N PRO A 425 28.79 31.69 25.43
CA PRO A 425 28.39 30.67 26.41
C PRO A 425 28.09 31.24 27.80
N ALA A 426 28.61 32.44 28.11
CA ALA A 426 28.42 33.13 29.39
C ALA A 426 27.12 33.96 29.46
N ARG A 427 26.33 34.04 28.38
CA ARG A 427 25.09 34.84 28.34
C ARG A 427 23.84 33.96 28.26
N PRO A 428 22.72 34.38 28.88
CA PRO A 428 21.44 33.68 28.75
C PRO A 428 20.99 33.60 27.29
N LEU A 429 20.28 32.52 26.95
CA LEU A 429 19.63 32.37 25.65
C LEU A 429 18.59 33.47 25.46
N ARG A 430 18.43 33.93 24.22
CA ARG A 430 17.34 34.83 23.87
C ARG A 430 16.00 34.13 24.20
N PRO A 431 15.01 34.83 24.79
CA PRO A 431 13.74 34.22 25.19
C PRO A 431 13.06 33.41 24.08
N GLY A 432 13.08 33.91 22.83
CA GLY A 432 12.54 33.17 21.68
C GLY A 432 13.28 31.86 21.36
N ARG A 433 14.61 31.80 21.53
CA ARG A 433 15.39 30.55 21.32
C ARG A 433 15.16 29.55 22.45
N LEU A 434 15.04 30.05 23.68
CA LEU A 434 14.70 29.21 24.83
C LEU A 434 13.28 28.64 24.68
N ALA A 435 12.30 29.46 24.32
CA ALA A 435 10.94 29.02 24.06
C ALA A 435 10.88 28.00 22.93
N ALA A 436 11.59 28.23 21.82
CA ALA A 436 11.68 27.27 20.72
C ALA A 436 12.32 25.93 21.15
N LEU A 437 13.39 25.96 21.95
CA LEU A 437 14.04 24.75 22.45
C LEU A 437 13.08 23.92 23.32
N LEU A 438 12.39 24.57 24.26
CA LEU A 438 11.44 23.90 25.16
C LEU A 438 10.20 23.42 24.40
N ALA A 439 9.67 24.21 23.47
CA ALA A 439 8.49 23.83 22.68
C ALA A 439 8.80 22.64 21.75
N CYS A 440 9.90 22.68 20.99
CA CYS A 440 10.29 21.56 20.13
C CYS A 440 10.51 20.28 20.94
N GLY A 441 11.19 20.39 22.08
CA GLY A 441 11.44 19.23 22.93
C GLY A 441 10.18 18.65 23.59
N ALA A 442 9.22 19.50 23.96
CA ALA A 442 7.91 19.07 24.45
C ALA A 442 7.08 18.38 23.36
N LEU A 443 7.12 18.86 22.11
CA LEU A 443 6.43 18.25 20.97
C LEU A 443 7.03 16.89 20.55
N LEU A 444 8.32 16.65 20.81
CA LEU A 444 8.97 15.36 20.56
C LEU A 444 8.53 14.26 21.53
N ALA A 445 8.29 14.61 22.79
CA ALA A 445 7.98 13.68 23.87
C ALA A 445 6.77 12.76 23.59
N PRO A 446 5.62 13.26 23.08
CA PRO A 446 4.47 12.41 22.80
C PRO A 446 4.55 11.71 21.44
N GLY A 447 5.56 12.03 20.60
CA GLY A 447 5.71 11.44 19.26
C GLY A 447 6.11 9.96 19.29
N LYS A 448 7.14 9.63 20.06
CA LYS A 448 7.48 8.26 20.54
C LYS A 448 8.25 8.42 21.86
N LEU A 449 7.95 7.61 22.86
CA LEU A 449 8.63 7.66 24.17
C LEU A 449 10.15 7.49 24.07
N VAL A 450 10.61 6.79 23.02
CA VAL A 450 12.04 6.61 22.67
C VAL A 450 12.77 7.95 22.46
N TYR A 451 12.07 9.05 22.19
CA TYR A 451 12.67 10.39 22.06
C TYR A 451 12.76 11.19 23.37
N LEU A 452 12.28 10.67 24.51
CA LEU A 452 12.47 11.32 25.82
C LEU A 452 13.96 11.54 26.18
N PRO A 453 14.90 10.61 25.94
CA PRO A 453 16.33 10.86 26.12
C PRO A 453 16.85 12.03 25.27
N LEU A 454 16.32 12.19 24.05
CA LEU A 454 16.66 13.33 23.19
C LEU A 454 16.16 14.63 23.83
N ALA A 455 14.88 14.67 24.27
CA ALA A 455 14.33 15.81 25.01
C ALA A 455 15.14 16.14 26.27
N ALA A 456 15.72 15.13 26.94
CA ALA A 456 16.57 15.27 28.12
C ALA A 456 17.93 15.94 27.85
N LEU A 457 18.32 16.18 26.58
CA LEU A 457 19.52 16.99 26.27
C LEU A 457 19.44 18.42 26.83
N VAL A 458 18.25 18.92 27.16
CA VAL A 458 18.08 20.18 27.92
C VAL A 458 18.83 20.14 29.27
N LEU A 459 19.03 18.95 29.87
CA LEU A 459 19.83 18.79 31.08
C LEU A 459 21.31 19.14 30.88
N ALA A 460 21.85 18.90 29.68
CA ALA A 460 23.23 19.24 29.35
C ALA A 460 23.44 20.75 29.19
N VAL A 461 22.38 21.53 28.96
CA VAL A 461 22.48 22.98 28.75
C VAL A 461 22.97 23.69 30.03
N PRO A 462 24.02 24.52 29.98
CA PRO A 462 24.55 25.23 31.15
C PRO A 462 23.49 26.11 31.83
N ALA A 463 23.48 26.14 33.17
CA ALA A 463 22.49 26.90 33.95
C ALA A 463 22.48 28.40 33.61
N VAL A 464 23.65 28.98 33.31
CA VAL A 464 23.81 30.38 32.89
C VAL A 464 23.00 30.69 31.62
N ARG A 465 22.80 29.71 30.73
CA ARG A 465 22.03 29.85 29.49
C ARG A 465 20.52 29.88 29.73
N LEU A 466 20.06 29.29 30.84
CA LEU A 466 18.64 29.15 31.19
C LEU A 466 18.16 30.20 32.23
N GLY A 467 19.06 31.02 32.75
CA GLY A 467 18.75 32.10 33.69
C GLY A 467 18.68 31.66 35.17
N ARG A 468 18.12 32.54 36.02
CA ARG A 468 18.16 32.42 37.50
C ARG A 468 17.51 31.15 38.05
N HIS A 469 16.51 30.60 37.35
CA HIS A 469 15.72 29.43 37.79
C HIS A 469 16.02 28.16 36.99
N ALA A 470 17.24 28.01 36.46
CA ALA A 470 17.62 26.91 35.56
C ALA A 470 17.26 25.51 36.08
N LYS A 471 17.44 25.22 37.38
CA LYS A 471 17.11 23.90 37.96
C LYS A 471 15.61 23.62 37.92
N VAL A 472 14.80 24.61 38.30
CA VAL A 472 13.33 24.51 38.29
C VAL A 472 12.82 24.39 36.86
N LEU A 473 13.41 25.14 35.92
CA LEU A 473 13.05 25.08 34.51
C LEU A 473 13.35 23.70 33.90
N LYS A 474 14.53 23.12 34.18
CA LYS A 474 14.90 21.77 33.73
C LYS A 474 13.94 20.70 34.28
N LEU A 475 13.69 20.73 35.59
CA LEU A 475 12.81 19.75 36.25
C LEU A 475 11.36 19.89 35.77
N GLY A 476 10.85 21.12 35.73
CA GLY A 476 9.50 21.42 35.25
C GLY A 476 9.30 21.05 33.78
N TYR A 477 10.31 21.29 32.93
CA TYR A 477 10.28 20.87 31.53
C TYR A 477 10.20 19.35 31.38
N LEU A 478 11.04 18.58 32.10
CA LEU A 478 10.99 17.12 32.02
C LEU A 478 9.68 16.55 32.56
N ALA A 479 9.18 17.10 33.68
CA ALA A 479 7.89 16.73 34.22
C ALA A 479 6.75 17.02 33.22
N ALA A 480 6.80 18.18 32.53
CA ALA A 480 5.84 18.52 31.49
C ALA A 480 5.93 17.58 30.27
N CYS A 481 7.14 17.25 29.80
CA CYS A 481 7.32 16.30 28.71
C CYS A 481 6.79 14.91 29.06
N LEU A 482 7.07 14.42 30.28
CA LEU A 482 6.58 13.13 30.75
C LEU A 482 5.06 13.14 30.92
N ALA A 483 4.50 14.18 31.54
CA ALA A 483 3.06 14.33 31.70
C ALA A 483 2.34 14.39 30.35
N LEU A 484 2.87 15.15 29.39
CA LEU A 484 2.32 15.25 28.04
C LEU A 484 2.41 13.91 27.29
N ALA A 485 3.55 13.22 27.39
CA ALA A 485 3.73 11.91 26.77
C ALA A 485 2.77 10.87 27.35
N LEU A 486 2.52 10.87 28.66
CA LEU A 486 1.57 9.97 29.31
C LEU A 486 0.11 10.33 28.99
N ALA A 487 -0.23 11.63 28.97
CA ALA A 487 -1.59 12.10 28.69
C ALA A 487 -2.04 11.84 27.24
N LEU A 488 -1.11 11.82 26.29
CA LEU A 488 -1.41 11.58 24.88
C LEU A 488 -1.20 10.13 24.43
N ASN A 489 -0.63 9.27 25.29
CA ASN A 489 -0.44 7.85 25.05
C ASN A 489 -1.12 7.02 26.15
N THR A 490 -2.40 7.30 26.41
CA THR A 490 -3.18 6.67 27.51
C THR A 490 -3.31 5.15 27.38
N GLY A 491 -3.16 4.57 26.19
CA GLY A 491 -3.07 3.11 26.00
C GLY A 491 -1.90 2.47 26.76
N LEU A 492 -0.80 3.19 26.96
CA LEU A 492 0.36 2.72 27.72
C LEU A 492 0.07 2.63 29.24
N LEU A 493 -0.74 3.57 29.76
CA LEU A 493 -1.19 3.56 31.16
C LEU A 493 -2.18 2.42 31.43
N ALA A 494 -3.02 2.07 30.45
CA ALA A 494 -3.91 0.91 30.53
C ALA A 494 -3.13 -0.41 30.54
N GLY A 495 -2.08 -0.54 29.72
CA GLY A 495 -1.19 -1.72 29.72
C GLY A 495 -0.33 -1.87 30.98
N LEU A 496 0.02 -0.77 31.66
CA LEU A 496 0.72 -0.80 32.95
C LEU A 496 -0.21 -1.05 34.15
N GLY A 497 -1.51 -0.77 34.01
CA GLY A 497 -2.54 -1.03 35.04
C GLY A 497 -3.12 -2.45 34.98
N ALA A 498 -2.95 -3.15 33.85
CA ALA A 498 -3.35 -4.54 33.65
C ALA A 498 -2.16 -5.49 33.84
N GLN A 499 -1.52 -5.47 35.00
CA GLN A 499 -0.66 -6.59 35.43
C GLN A 499 -1.41 -7.40 36.49
N ASP A 500 -2.06 -8.47 36.03
CA ASP A 500 -2.40 -9.58 36.92
C ASP A 500 -1.08 -10.17 37.46
N PRO A 501 -0.93 -10.34 38.79
CA PRO A 501 0.35 -10.68 39.43
C PRO A 501 0.82 -12.13 39.23
N ALA A 502 0.37 -12.83 38.18
CA ALA A 502 0.64 -14.26 37.97
C ALA A 502 1.73 -14.59 36.94
N ALA A 503 2.31 -13.63 36.22
CA ALA A 503 3.31 -13.92 35.19
C ALA A 503 4.53 -12.98 35.26
N VAL A 504 5.42 -13.22 36.22
CA VAL A 504 6.77 -12.64 36.20
C VAL A 504 7.79 -13.73 36.52
N GLN A 505 8.32 -14.34 35.45
CA GLN A 505 9.58 -15.10 35.33
C GLN A 505 9.54 -15.70 33.91
N THR A 506 10.41 -15.42 32.96
CA THR A 506 11.82 -15.05 32.97
C THR A 506 12.19 -14.50 31.60
N ASP A 507 12.72 -13.29 31.52
CA ASP A 507 13.43 -12.82 30.32
C ASP A 507 14.85 -12.41 30.69
N ALA A 508 15.75 -13.38 30.55
CA ALA A 508 17.17 -13.17 30.46
C ALA A 508 17.77 -14.36 29.71
N VAL A 509 17.88 -14.26 28.38
CA VAL A 509 18.74 -15.18 27.63
C VAL A 509 19.80 -14.41 26.87
N GLN A 510 21.02 -14.79 27.23
CA GLN A 510 22.31 -14.40 26.72
C GLN A 510 22.48 -14.75 25.24
N THR A 511 23.19 -13.87 24.55
CA THR A 511 24.01 -14.19 23.39
C THR A 511 24.85 -15.46 23.63
N ALA A 512 24.64 -16.49 22.82
CA ALA A 512 25.63 -17.53 22.57
C ALA A 512 25.56 -17.98 21.11
N THR A 513 26.62 -17.68 20.37
CA THR A 513 27.02 -18.31 19.11
C THR A 513 27.10 -19.83 19.24
N VAL A 514 26.42 -20.57 18.36
CA VAL A 514 26.85 -21.92 17.95
C VAL A 514 26.67 -22.08 16.43
N GLN A 515 27.66 -22.77 15.88
CA GLN A 515 27.99 -22.97 14.49
C GLN A 515 26.94 -23.72 13.66
N THR A 516 26.94 -23.38 12.38
CA THR A 516 26.53 -24.18 11.22
C THR A 516 26.67 -25.70 11.39
N ALA A 517 25.59 -26.41 11.08
CA ALA A 517 25.64 -27.68 10.37
C ALA A 517 24.58 -27.65 9.26
N THR A 518 25.06 -27.51 8.02
CA THR A 518 24.30 -27.76 6.80
C THR A 518 23.89 -29.23 6.75
N VAL A 519 22.60 -29.49 6.62
CA VAL A 519 22.08 -30.72 6.01
C VAL A 519 21.09 -30.29 4.93
N GLN A 520 21.53 -30.42 3.67
CA GLN A 520 20.62 -30.55 2.54
C GLN A 520 19.82 -31.84 2.76
N ALA A 521 18.50 -31.74 2.69
CA ALA A 521 17.63 -32.89 2.44
C ALA A 521 16.63 -32.49 1.36
N ASP A 522 16.73 -33.23 0.28
CA ASP A 522 16.05 -33.15 -1.00
C ASP A 522 14.55 -32.85 -0.99
N ASP A 523 14.14 -32.06 -1.99
CA ASP A 523 12.83 -32.12 -2.61
C ASP A 523 12.55 -33.56 -3.08
N ALA A 524 11.72 -34.30 -2.34
CA ALA A 524 11.02 -35.47 -2.85
C ALA A 524 9.77 -35.79 -2.03
N ALA A 525 8.62 -35.77 -2.71
CA ALA A 525 7.34 -36.34 -2.33
C ALA A 525 6.58 -35.70 -1.13
N ARG A 526 5.73 -34.69 -1.43
CA ARG A 526 4.48 -34.52 -0.67
C ARG A 526 3.62 -35.76 -0.92
N GLY A 527 3.58 -36.66 0.06
CA GLY A 527 2.60 -37.74 0.10
C GLY A 527 1.18 -37.17 0.05
N ALA A 528 0.30 -37.83 -0.69
CA ALA A 528 -1.11 -37.47 -0.78
C ALA A 528 -1.72 -37.32 0.64
N LYS A 529 -2.47 -36.23 0.87
CA LYS A 529 -3.30 -36.06 2.07
C LYS A 529 -4.25 -37.26 2.16
N THR A 530 -4.03 -38.14 3.13
CA THR A 530 -4.88 -39.31 3.38
C THR A 530 -6.25 -38.84 3.85
N ARG A 531 -7.30 -39.25 3.14
CA ARG A 531 -8.71 -39.10 3.56
C ARG A 531 -8.89 -39.59 5.01
N PRO A 532 -9.59 -38.86 5.90
CA PRO A 532 -9.92 -39.41 7.20
C PRO A 532 -10.91 -40.57 7.04
N ALA A 533 -10.60 -41.67 7.72
CA ALA A 533 -11.53 -42.75 7.97
C ALA A 533 -12.67 -42.25 8.88
N ALA A 534 -13.79 -42.98 8.89
CA ALA A 534 -15.05 -42.72 9.61
C ALA A 534 -14.93 -41.99 10.98
N PRO A 535 -15.96 -41.21 11.40
CA PRO A 535 -15.95 -40.43 12.64
C PRO A 535 -15.47 -41.25 13.85
N ASP A 536 -14.55 -40.68 14.63
CA ASP A 536 -13.93 -41.31 15.81
C ASP A 536 -14.35 -40.57 17.07
N GLU A 537 -15.42 -41.05 17.69
CA GLU A 537 -16.02 -40.47 18.90
C GLU A 537 -15.00 -40.30 20.05
N ALA A 538 -13.99 -41.17 20.14
CA ALA A 538 -12.99 -41.09 21.21
C ALA A 538 -11.99 -39.96 20.98
N TYR A 539 -11.61 -39.70 19.73
CA TYR A 539 -10.73 -38.58 19.38
C TYR A 539 -11.48 -37.25 19.43
N GLU A 540 -12.71 -37.21 18.94
CA GLU A 540 -13.58 -36.03 19.03
C GLU A 540 -13.83 -35.63 20.48
N ALA A 541 -14.07 -36.59 21.38
CA ALA A 541 -14.21 -36.32 22.81
C ALA A 541 -12.94 -35.72 23.44
N LEU A 542 -11.75 -36.07 22.95
CA LEU A 542 -10.49 -35.51 23.43
C LEU A 542 -10.31 -34.06 23.00
N ILE A 543 -10.49 -33.77 21.70
CA ILE A 543 -10.24 -32.44 21.13
C ILE A 543 -11.37 -31.44 21.44
N CYS A 544 -12.58 -31.92 21.72
CA CYS A 544 -13.74 -31.09 22.11
C CYS A 544 -13.94 -31.02 23.64
N GLY A 545 -13.26 -31.86 24.42
CA GLY A 545 -13.45 -31.96 25.87
C GLY A 545 -12.89 -30.77 26.66
N GLU A 546 -11.64 -30.36 26.39
CA GLU A 546 -11.00 -29.20 27.02
C GLU A 546 -10.63 -28.14 25.99
N ASN A 547 -11.01 -26.89 26.23
CA ASN A 547 -10.81 -25.78 25.29
C ASN A 547 -9.41 -25.13 25.45
N THR A 548 -8.36 -25.88 25.13
CA THR A 548 -6.97 -25.38 25.10
C THR A 548 -6.60 -24.85 23.70
N LEU A 549 -5.54 -24.04 23.60
CA LEU A 549 -5.03 -23.57 22.30
C LEU A 549 -4.61 -24.75 21.40
N GLU A 550 -4.01 -25.77 21.98
CA GLU A 550 -3.62 -26.98 21.26
C GLU A 550 -4.84 -27.73 20.70
N ASN A 551 -5.86 -27.95 21.53
CA ASN A 551 -7.09 -28.60 21.10
C ASN A 551 -7.87 -27.76 20.09
N TYR A 552 -7.80 -26.44 20.17
CA TYR A 552 -8.32 -25.54 19.14
C TYR A 552 -7.64 -25.76 17.78
N VAL A 553 -6.30 -25.76 17.74
CA VAL A 553 -5.55 -26.04 16.51
C VAL A 553 -5.84 -27.45 15.97
N ARG A 554 -5.88 -28.47 16.84
CA ARG A 554 -6.22 -29.84 16.45
C ARG A 554 -7.64 -29.94 15.86
N ARG A 555 -8.60 -29.20 16.39
CA ARG A 555 -9.96 -29.13 15.83
C ARG A 555 -9.99 -28.44 14.46
N LEU A 556 -9.16 -27.43 14.20
CA LEU A 556 -9.03 -26.85 12.85
C LEU A 556 -8.52 -27.88 11.86
N TYR A 557 -7.46 -28.61 12.18
CA TYR A 557 -6.97 -29.67 11.30
C TYR A 557 -8.00 -30.78 11.09
N TYR A 558 -8.73 -31.16 12.15
CA TYR A 558 -9.73 -32.22 12.07
C TYR A 558 -10.97 -31.82 11.27
N TYR A 559 -11.61 -30.69 11.58
CA TYR A 559 -12.88 -30.28 10.97
C TYR A 559 -12.73 -29.42 9.71
N ALA A 560 -11.59 -28.77 9.49
CA ALA A 560 -11.34 -27.94 8.31
C ALA A 560 -10.41 -28.60 7.29
N GLU A 561 -9.37 -29.32 7.71
CA GLU A 561 -8.40 -29.96 6.80
C GLU A 561 -8.58 -31.48 6.71
N ASP A 562 -9.63 -32.03 7.33
CA ASP A 562 -9.94 -33.46 7.33
C ASP A 562 -8.73 -34.32 7.78
N THR A 563 -7.90 -33.78 8.68
CA THR A 563 -6.63 -34.36 9.11
C THR A 563 -6.65 -34.68 10.60
N ARG A 564 -6.61 -35.98 10.93
CA ARG A 564 -6.61 -36.47 12.33
C ARG A 564 -5.27 -36.26 13.03
N ASP A 565 -4.17 -36.56 12.35
CA ASP A 565 -2.83 -36.61 12.93
C ASP A 565 -1.93 -35.53 12.29
N PRO A 566 -2.17 -34.23 12.55
CA PRO A 566 -1.29 -33.17 12.06
C PRO A 566 0.10 -33.32 12.67
N ALA A 567 1.13 -32.87 11.94
CA ALA A 567 2.50 -32.91 12.42
C ALA A 567 2.63 -32.07 13.70
N GLN A 568 3.24 -32.63 14.74
CA GLN A 568 3.34 -31.96 16.05
C GLN A 568 4.03 -30.59 15.96
N SER A 569 5.03 -30.45 15.08
CA SER A 569 5.70 -29.18 14.82
C SER A 569 4.78 -28.10 14.25
N GLU A 570 3.76 -28.47 13.47
CA GLU A 570 2.77 -27.51 12.95
C GLU A 570 1.79 -27.10 14.03
N VAL A 571 1.37 -28.04 14.87
CA VAL A 571 0.50 -27.73 16.03
C VAL A 571 1.22 -26.78 16.97
N GLU A 572 2.49 -27.05 17.31
CA GLU A 572 3.31 -26.21 18.17
C GLU A 572 3.53 -24.81 17.58
N PHE A 573 3.80 -24.72 16.28
CA PHE A 573 3.94 -23.44 15.58
C PHE A 573 2.69 -22.56 15.71
N TRP A 574 1.51 -23.12 15.44
CA TRP A 574 0.26 -22.35 15.52
C TRP A 574 -0.13 -22.02 16.97
N VAL A 575 0.11 -22.93 17.91
CA VAL A 575 -0.11 -22.66 19.34
C VAL A 575 0.79 -21.52 19.81
N GLN A 576 2.04 -21.48 19.37
CA GLN A 576 2.97 -20.40 19.68
C GLN A 576 2.50 -19.07 19.08
N ALA A 577 2.12 -19.03 17.81
CA ALA A 577 1.61 -17.83 17.15
C ALA A 577 0.33 -17.28 17.83
N LEU A 578 -0.56 -18.15 18.29
CA LEU A 578 -1.75 -17.78 19.06
C LEU A 578 -1.40 -17.26 20.46
N ALA A 579 -0.41 -17.85 21.12
CA ALA A 579 0.03 -17.45 22.46
C ALA A 579 0.79 -16.12 22.46
N GLU A 580 1.56 -15.85 21.40
CA GLU A 580 2.32 -14.61 21.19
C GLU A 580 1.45 -13.47 20.63
N GLY A 581 0.27 -13.80 20.12
CA GLY A 581 -0.69 -12.83 19.57
C GLY A 581 -0.41 -12.41 18.12
N ASP A 582 0.47 -13.13 17.43
CA ASP A 582 0.79 -12.93 16.01
C ASP A 582 -0.43 -13.18 15.10
N VAL A 583 -1.33 -14.06 15.54
CA VAL A 583 -2.60 -14.34 14.87
C VAL A 583 -3.72 -14.50 15.90
N SER A 584 -4.91 -13.98 15.62
CA SER A 584 -6.08 -14.22 16.47
C SER A 584 -6.71 -15.59 16.16
N PRO A 585 -7.40 -16.25 17.12
CA PRO A 585 -8.15 -17.48 16.83
C PRO A 585 -9.15 -17.29 15.68
N VAL A 586 -9.82 -16.13 15.60
CA VAL A 586 -10.78 -15.87 14.52
C VAL A 586 -10.07 -15.83 13.16
N THR A 587 -8.95 -15.12 13.08
CA THR A 587 -8.16 -15.01 11.84
C THR A 587 -7.61 -16.36 11.41
N LEU A 588 -7.06 -17.15 12.35
CA LEU A 588 -6.56 -18.50 12.06
C LEU A 588 -7.70 -19.44 11.62
N GLY A 589 -8.85 -19.38 12.29
CA GLY A 589 -10.03 -20.15 11.88
C GLY A 589 -10.48 -19.80 10.47
N GLN A 590 -10.51 -18.51 10.12
CA GLN A 590 -10.88 -18.06 8.77
C GLN A 590 -9.93 -18.59 7.71
N THR A 591 -8.61 -18.64 7.96
CA THR A 591 -7.66 -19.17 6.98
C THR A 591 -7.82 -20.66 6.72
N PHE A 592 -8.30 -21.43 7.70
CA PHE A 592 -8.57 -22.86 7.54
C PHE A 592 -9.91 -23.12 6.85
N PHE A 593 -10.96 -22.37 7.19
CA PHE A 593 -12.29 -22.59 6.63
C PHE A 593 -12.50 -21.97 5.24
N PHE A 594 -11.87 -20.83 4.96
CA PHE A 594 -12.09 -20.08 3.73
C PHE A 594 -10.89 -20.09 2.78
N ASN A 595 -10.03 -21.10 2.89
CA ASN A 595 -9.02 -21.33 1.86
C ASN A 595 -9.67 -21.82 0.55
N THR A 596 -8.96 -21.65 -0.56
CA THR A 596 -9.45 -21.97 -1.92
C THR A 596 -9.84 -23.43 -2.10
N GLN A 597 -9.28 -24.35 -1.31
CA GLN A 597 -9.63 -25.77 -1.37
C GLN A 597 -10.90 -26.09 -0.56
N ARG A 598 -11.10 -25.43 0.58
CA ARG A 598 -12.16 -25.76 1.53
C ARG A 598 -13.46 -25.01 1.27
N ILE A 599 -13.40 -23.78 0.78
CA ILE A 599 -14.58 -22.92 0.58
C ILE A 599 -15.62 -23.54 -0.38
N ASN A 600 -15.16 -24.32 -1.37
CA ASN A 600 -16.01 -25.01 -2.34
C ASN A 600 -16.57 -26.35 -1.85
N SER A 601 -16.13 -26.83 -0.67
CA SER A 601 -16.57 -28.11 -0.11
C SER A 601 -17.87 -28.02 0.69
N TYR A 602 -18.32 -26.80 1.02
CA TYR A 602 -19.51 -26.60 1.84
C TYR A 602 -20.79 -26.68 1.00
N ALA A 603 -21.76 -27.45 1.47
CA ALA A 603 -23.06 -27.58 0.79
C ALA A 603 -24.01 -26.38 1.04
N GLY A 604 -23.70 -25.52 2.02
CA GLY A 604 -24.50 -24.35 2.38
C GLY A 604 -24.12 -23.76 3.74
N GLY A 605 -24.83 -22.70 4.17
CA GLY A 605 -24.54 -21.98 5.42
C GLY A 605 -24.57 -22.84 6.69
N MET A 606 -25.42 -23.88 6.71
CA MET A 606 -25.51 -24.82 7.83
C MET A 606 -24.27 -25.72 7.98
N ASP A 607 -23.64 -26.11 6.87
CA ASP A 607 -22.41 -26.90 6.87
C ASP A 607 -21.23 -26.08 7.39
N ILE A 608 -21.19 -24.80 7.02
CA ILE A 608 -20.22 -23.82 7.54
C ILE A 608 -20.43 -23.63 9.04
N LEU A 609 -21.67 -23.40 9.48
CA LEU A 609 -22.02 -23.20 10.88
C LEU A 609 -21.63 -24.40 11.74
N SER A 610 -21.97 -25.62 11.30
CA SER A 610 -21.63 -26.85 12.02
C SER A 610 -20.12 -26.99 12.18
N ARG A 611 -19.34 -26.90 11.11
CA ARG A 611 -17.88 -27.08 11.16
C ARG A 611 -17.16 -25.96 11.90
N ALA A 612 -17.60 -24.70 11.71
CA ALA A 612 -17.02 -23.56 12.41
C ALA A 612 -17.30 -23.61 13.91
N SER A 613 -18.52 -23.96 14.32
CA SER A 613 -18.86 -24.10 15.74
C SER A 613 -18.16 -25.29 16.40
N LEU A 614 -18.03 -26.42 15.70
CA LEU A 614 -17.23 -27.54 16.15
C LEU A 614 -15.76 -27.15 16.38
N ALA A 615 -15.14 -26.40 15.46
CA ALA A 615 -13.75 -26.01 15.67
C ALA A 615 -13.53 -24.92 16.72
N LEU A 616 -14.37 -23.88 16.73
CA LEU A 616 -14.22 -22.75 17.65
C LEU A 616 -14.69 -23.08 19.07
N LEU A 617 -15.78 -23.84 19.19
CA LEU A 617 -16.49 -24.04 20.46
C LEU A 617 -16.44 -25.49 20.94
N GLY A 618 -16.03 -26.44 20.08
CA GLY A 618 -16.05 -27.87 20.42
C GLY A 618 -17.49 -28.42 20.48
N GLN A 619 -18.46 -27.69 19.94
CA GLN A 619 -19.88 -28.03 19.97
C GLN A 619 -20.52 -27.65 18.65
N ASP A 620 -21.32 -28.55 18.09
CA ASP A 620 -22.09 -28.26 16.89
C ASP A 620 -23.35 -27.46 17.23
N LEU A 621 -23.31 -26.16 16.94
CA LEU A 621 -24.46 -25.27 17.15
C LEU A 621 -25.59 -25.52 16.16
N ALA A 622 -25.30 -26.05 14.96
CA ALA A 622 -26.33 -26.42 14.00
C ALA A 622 -27.17 -27.61 14.50
N ALA A 623 -26.54 -28.54 15.22
CA ALA A 623 -27.23 -29.69 15.82
C ALA A 623 -27.92 -29.38 17.16
N THR A 624 -27.39 -28.44 17.94
CA THR A 624 -27.84 -28.18 19.32
C THR A 624 -28.78 -26.99 19.47
N ASN A 625 -28.91 -26.12 18.45
CA ASN A 625 -29.76 -24.93 18.51
C ASN A 625 -30.79 -24.89 17.35
N PRO A 626 -32.01 -25.41 17.56
CA PRO A 626 -33.04 -25.51 16.52
C PRO A 626 -33.54 -24.16 16.01
N ASP A 627 -33.46 -23.08 16.81
CA ASP A 627 -33.84 -21.73 16.37
C ASP A 627 -32.79 -21.13 15.41
N LEU A 628 -31.51 -21.47 15.59
CA LEU A 628 -30.42 -21.06 14.70
C LEU A 628 -30.46 -21.83 13.37
N ALA A 629 -30.85 -23.10 13.43
CA ALA A 629 -31.09 -23.94 12.25
C ALA A 629 -32.33 -23.52 11.44
N ALA A 630 -33.23 -22.73 12.01
CA ALA A 630 -34.42 -22.19 11.33
C ALA A 630 -34.19 -20.80 10.68
N TYR A 631 -33.08 -20.12 11.04
CA TYR A 631 -32.70 -18.80 10.49
C TYR A 631 -31.93 -18.90 9.17
N TYR A 632 -31.19 -20.00 8.97
CA TYR A 632 -30.50 -20.37 7.73
C TYR A 632 -31.29 -21.43 6.96
#